data_AF-A0A0Q6KBA8-F1
#
_entry.id   AF-A0A0Q6KBA8-F1
#
_cell.length_a   1.000
_cell.length_b   1.000
_cell.length_c   1.000
_cell.angle_alpha   90.00
_cell.angle_beta   90.00
_cell.angle_gamma   90.00
#
_symmetry.space_group_name_H-M   'P 1'
#
loop_
_entity.id
_entity.type
_entity.pdbx_description
1 polymer ?
#
loop_
_entity_poly.entity_id
_entity_poly.type
_entity_poly.pdbx_seq_one_letter_code
_entity_poly.pdbx_strand_id
1 'polypeptide(L)'
;MSDHDLDSEALRRVMLIASELALPAWEKVELAYARGLTLASAKQSVLDEEVERLAPVTEAVVIERLVQLVMHTPASGLRPIARERHRKAVLKRLMQPYRDAGGAEPGGFALWLYDRFGIVPGPVRAFWQARGERLGRVG
;
A
#
# COMPACT_ATOMS: atom_id res chain seq x y z
N MET A 1 29.23 4.25 34.33
CA MET A 1 28.41 4.33 33.11
C MET A 1 28.42 5.77 32.67
N SER A 2 28.87 6.04 31.46
CA SER A 2 28.86 7.40 30.91
C SER A 2 27.47 7.69 30.36
N ASP A 3 27.04 8.96 30.35
CA ASP A 3 25.74 9.37 29.77
C ASP A 3 25.58 8.91 28.31
N HIS A 4 26.69 8.76 27.60
CA HIS A 4 26.73 8.28 26.21
C HIS A 4 26.32 6.80 26.04
N ASP A 5 26.55 5.97 27.07
CA ASP A 5 26.15 4.56 27.08
C ASP A 5 24.63 4.41 27.33
N LEU A 6 24.08 5.27 28.21
CA LEU A 6 22.66 5.32 28.53
C LEU A 6 21.82 5.78 27.33
N ASP A 7 22.28 6.79 26.59
CA ASP A 7 21.61 7.25 25.37
C ASP A 7 21.61 6.19 24.25
N SER A 8 22.69 5.41 24.15
CA SER A 8 22.81 4.34 23.16
C SER A 8 21.85 3.18 23.44
N GLU A 9 21.68 2.81 24.72
CA GLU A 9 20.76 1.75 25.12
C GLU A 9 19.29 2.18 24.99
N ALA A 10 18.96 3.42 25.35
CA ALA A 10 17.64 3.99 25.14
C ALA A 10 17.26 3.98 23.65
N LEU A 11 18.16 4.44 22.77
CA LEU A 11 17.93 4.45 21.33
C LEU A 11 17.76 3.04 20.76
N ARG A 12 18.56 2.07 21.24
CA ARG A 12 18.41 0.66 20.88
C ARG A 12 17.04 0.12 21.27
N ARG A 13 16.54 0.45 22.46
CA ARG A 13 15.22 0.02 22.94
C ARG A 13 14.10 0.58 22.06
N VAL A 14 14.15 1.86 21.73
CA VAL A 14 13.21 2.51 20.80
C VAL A 14 13.20 1.79 19.45
N MET A 15 14.38 1.49 18.90
CA MET A 15 14.52 0.78 17.63
C MET A 15 13.89 -0.61 17.65
N LEU A 16 14.07 -1.37 18.74
CA LEU A 16 13.51 -2.71 18.87
C LEU A 16 11.98 -2.67 18.93
N ILE A 17 11.42 -1.86 19.81
CA ILE A 17 9.96 -1.76 19.99
C ILE A 17 9.30 -1.26 18.69
N ALA A 18 9.87 -0.22 18.06
CA ALA A 18 9.34 0.29 16.80
C ALA A 18 9.38 -0.76 15.68
N SER A 19 10.43 -1.59 15.63
CA SER A 19 10.54 -2.69 14.66
C SER A 19 9.49 -3.77 14.89
N GLU A 20 9.24 -4.12 16.16
CA GLU A 20 8.20 -5.09 16.54
C GLU A 20 6.80 -4.61 16.17
N LEU A 21 6.53 -3.30 16.28
CA LEU A 21 5.26 -2.69 15.90
C LEU A 21 5.13 -2.50 14.37
N ALA A 22 6.25 -2.29 13.66
CA ALA A 22 6.23 -2.02 12.23
C ALA A 22 5.77 -3.21 11.39
N LEU A 23 6.10 -4.44 11.81
CA LEU A 23 5.69 -5.65 11.09
C LEU A 23 4.16 -5.80 11.00
N PRO A 24 3.40 -5.84 12.10
CA PRO A 24 1.95 -5.94 12.03
C PRO A 24 1.29 -4.73 11.36
N ALA A 25 1.84 -3.52 11.54
CA ALA A 25 1.37 -2.34 10.80
C ALA A 25 1.55 -2.51 9.28
N TRP A 26 2.69 -3.04 8.84
CA TRP A 26 2.94 -3.32 7.43
C TRP A 26 1.97 -4.36 6.86
N GLU A 27 1.65 -5.41 7.62
CA GLU A 27 0.65 -6.40 7.18
C GLU A 27 -0.74 -5.78 6.97
N LYS A 28 -1.14 -4.84 7.84
CA LYS A 28 -2.37 -4.07 7.65
C LYS A 28 -2.31 -3.18 6.40
N VAL A 29 -1.16 -2.55 6.13
CA VAL A 29 -0.95 -1.78 4.90
C VAL A 29 -1.12 -2.66 3.67
N GLU A 30 -0.56 -3.87 3.68
CA GLU A 30 -0.72 -4.83 2.59
C GLU A 30 -2.17 -5.25 2.38
N LEU A 31 -2.93 -5.44 3.45
CA LEU A 31 -4.36 -5.75 3.36
C LEU A 31 -5.17 -4.60 2.77
N ALA A 32 -4.90 -3.37 3.23
CA ALA A 32 -5.55 -2.16 2.73
C ALA A 32 -5.22 -1.93 1.24
N TYR A 33 -3.95 -2.08 0.87
CA TYR A 33 -3.49 -2.01 -0.51
C TYR A 33 -4.12 -3.13 -1.37
N ALA A 34 -4.16 -4.37 -0.89
CA ALA A 34 -4.79 -5.50 -1.60
C ALA A 34 -6.30 -5.29 -1.88
N ARG A 35 -6.97 -4.41 -1.12
CA ARG A 35 -8.38 -4.00 -1.33
C ARG A 35 -8.55 -2.93 -2.41
N GLY A 36 -7.46 -2.44 -3.01
CA GLY A 36 -7.48 -1.49 -4.11
C GLY A 36 -7.10 -0.05 -3.75
N LEU A 37 -6.67 0.21 -2.51
CA LEU A 37 -6.07 1.50 -2.15
C LEU A 37 -4.68 1.64 -2.77
N THR A 38 -4.29 2.87 -3.11
CA THR A 38 -2.89 3.15 -3.47
C THR A 38 -1.99 2.87 -2.27
N LEU A 39 -0.71 2.53 -2.51
CA LEU A 39 0.22 2.26 -1.40
C LEU A 39 0.33 3.45 -0.43
N ALA A 40 0.35 4.68 -0.95
CA ALA A 40 0.40 5.88 -0.12
C ALA A 40 -0.87 6.00 0.76
N SER A 41 -2.05 5.83 0.17
CA SER A 41 -3.32 5.87 0.92
C SER A 41 -3.43 4.74 1.94
N ALA A 42 -2.96 3.54 1.59
CA ALA A 42 -2.94 2.39 2.50
C ALA A 42 -2.02 2.63 3.70
N LYS A 43 -0.82 3.17 3.47
CA LYS A 43 0.10 3.58 4.54
C LYS A 43 -0.52 4.62 5.45
N GLN A 44 -1.06 5.70 4.87
CA GLN A 44 -1.65 6.78 5.64
C GLN A 44 -2.80 6.28 6.51
N SER A 45 -3.76 5.56 5.93
CA SER A 45 -4.93 5.05 6.65
C SER A 45 -4.57 4.14 7.82
N VAL A 46 -3.55 3.29 7.67
CA VAL A 46 -3.13 2.40 8.76
C VAL A 46 -2.35 3.17 9.82
N LEU A 47 -1.49 4.11 9.42
CA LEU A 47 -0.73 4.90 10.38
C LEU A 47 -1.63 5.82 11.19
N ASP A 48 -2.67 6.41 10.59
CA ASP A 48 -3.65 7.21 11.33
C ASP A 48 -4.31 6.37 12.45
N GLU A 49 -4.76 5.15 12.12
CA GLU A 49 -5.36 4.21 13.09
C GLU A 49 -4.36 3.76 14.16
N GLU A 50 -3.13 3.39 13.76
CA GLU A 50 -2.10 2.91 14.68
C GLU A 50 -1.61 4.01 15.63
N VAL A 51 -1.42 5.23 15.13
CA VAL A 51 -1.00 6.38 15.96
C VAL A 51 -2.07 6.70 16.99
N GLU A 52 -3.34 6.78 16.60
CA GLU A 52 -4.45 7.02 17.53
C GLU A 52 -4.52 5.94 18.61
N ARG A 53 -4.36 4.67 18.22
CA ARG A 53 -4.38 3.51 19.14
C ARG A 53 -3.20 3.50 20.11
N LEU A 54 -2.00 3.87 19.65
CA LEU A 54 -0.76 3.74 20.42
C LEU A 54 -0.40 4.97 21.26
N ALA A 55 -0.85 6.17 20.85
CA ALA A 55 -0.60 7.44 21.53
C ALA A 55 -0.83 7.42 23.06
N PRO A 56 -1.87 6.78 23.63
CA PRO A 56 -2.08 6.80 25.08
C PRO A 56 -1.15 5.88 25.88
N VAL A 57 -0.47 4.92 25.23
CA VAL A 57 0.25 3.82 25.91
C VAL A 57 1.69 3.63 25.46
N THR A 58 2.16 4.44 24.50
CA THR A 58 3.48 4.30 23.88
C THR A 58 4.17 5.65 23.80
N GLU A 59 5.48 5.69 24.06
CA GLU A 59 6.27 6.91 23.95
C GLU A 59 6.26 7.47 22.52
N ALA A 60 6.16 8.80 22.38
CA ALA A 60 6.07 9.47 21.10
C ALA A 60 7.23 9.13 20.15
N VAL A 61 8.45 9.00 20.67
CA VAL A 61 9.64 8.66 19.86
C VAL A 61 9.56 7.27 19.22
N VAL A 62 8.91 6.31 19.89
CA VAL A 62 8.66 4.97 19.33
C VAL A 62 7.63 5.04 18.21
N ILE A 63 6.57 5.84 18.40
CA ILE A 63 5.52 6.05 17.40
C ILE A 63 6.10 6.75 16.16
N GLU A 64 6.91 7.80 16.33
CA GLU A 64 7.60 8.47 15.24
C GLU A 64 8.48 7.49 14.45
N ARG A 65 9.20 6.62 15.16
CA ARG A 65 10.05 5.63 14.52
C ARG A 65 9.25 4.57 13.76
N LEU A 66 8.12 4.12 14.30
CA LEU A 66 7.16 3.25 13.62
C LEU A 66 6.68 3.89 12.31
N VAL A 67 6.23 5.15 12.37
CA VAL A 67 5.77 5.92 11.20
C VAL A 67 6.87 5.97 10.13
N GLN A 68 8.11 6.28 10.52
CA GLN A 68 9.25 6.30 9.60
C GLN A 68 9.48 4.94 8.95
N LEU A 69 9.47 3.84 9.71
CA LEU A 69 9.70 2.49 9.18
C LEU A 69 8.64 2.12 8.13
N VAL A 70 7.35 2.33 8.43
CA VAL A 70 6.26 2.03 7.51
C VAL A 70 6.29 2.94 6.28
N MET A 71 6.49 4.26 6.48
CA MET A 71 6.52 5.22 5.37
C MET A 71 7.70 4.98 4.43
N HIS A 72 8.87 4.63 4.95
CA HIS A 72 10.04 4.33 4.13
C HIS A 72 10.06 2.93 3.52
N THR A 73 9.20 2.01 3.97
CA THR A 73 9.13 0.67 3.36
C THR A 73 8.68 0.78 1.90
N PRO A 74 9.50 0.38 0.91
CA PRO A 74 9.18 0.56 -0.50
C PRO A 74 8.11 -0.45 -0.98
N ALA A 75 7.54 -0.20 -2.16
CA ALA A 75 6.59 -1.13 -2.79
C ALA A 75 7.20 -2.52 -3.08
N SER A 76 8.53 -2.64 -3.19
CA SER A 76 9.22 -3.93 -3.30
C SER A 76 9.08 -4.79 -2.04
N GLY A 77 8.77 -4.20 -0.89
CA GLY A 77 8.44 -4.90 0.35
C GLY A 77 7.04 -5.53 0.36
N LEU A 78 6.20 -5.28 -0.66
CA LEU A 78 4.88 -5.90 -0.79
C LEU A 78 5.00 -7.36 -1.23
N ARG A 79 4.31 -8.24 -0.50
CA ARG A 79 4.14 -9.65 -0.88
C ARG A 79 3.53 -9.76 -2.28
N PRO A 80 3.97 -10.71 -3.11
CA PRO A 80 3.43 -10.91 -4.46
C PRO A 80 1.91 -11.07 -4.49
N ILE A 81 1.34 -11.76 -3.50
CA ILE A 81 -0.10 -12.00 -3.40
C ILE A 81 -0.90 -10.71 -3.12
N ALA A 82 -0.33 -9.76 -2.38
CA ALA A 82 -0.98 -8.47 -2.11
C ALA A 82 -1.06 -7.64 -3.41
N ARG A 83 0.01 -7.63 -4.20
CA ARG A 83 0.07 -6.99 -5.52
C ARG A 83 -0.92 -7.60 -6.52
N GLU A 84 -1.02 -8.93 -6.54
CA GLU A 84 -1.99 -9.62 -7.39
C GLU A 84 -3.44 -9.26 -7.01
N ARG A 85 -3.77 -9.30 -5.72
CA ARG A 85 -5.10 -8.91 -5.22
C ARG A 85 -5.42 -7.45 -5.51
N HIS A 86 -4.46 -6.55 -5.31
CA HIS A 86 -4.60 -5.14 -5.64
C HIS A 86 -4.94 -4.96 -7.12
N ARG A 87 -4.20 -5.60 -8.03
CA ARG A 87 -4.49 -5.56 -9.47
C ARG A 87 -5.91 -6.05 -9.74
N LYS A 88 -6.33 -7.20 -9.20
CA LYS A 88 -7.71 -7.70 -9.40
C LYS A 88 -8.77 -6.70 -8.91
N ALA A 89 -8.56 -6.09 -7.74
CA ALA A 89 -9.48 -5.10 -7.19
C ALA A 89 -9.55 -3.83 -8.07
N VAL A 90 -8.41 -3.31 -8.50
CA VAL A 90 -8.32 -2.15 -9.39
C VAL A 90 -8.96 -2.45 -10.75
N LEU A 91 -8.68 -3.60 -11.35
CA LEU A 91 -9.31 -3.99 -12.62
C LEU A 91 -10.82 -4.01 -12.52
N LYS A 92 -11.36 -4.62 -11.46
CA LYS A 92 -12.81 -4.66 -11.24
C LYS A 92 -13.41 -3.27 -11.19
N ARG A 93 -12.75 -2.34 -10.47
CA ARG A 93 -13.16 -0.93 -10.38
C ARG A 93 -13.09 -0.21 -11.73
N LEU A 94 -12.06 -0.47 -12.53
CA LEU A 94 -11.90 0.14 -13.86
C LEU A 94 -12.87 -0.44 -14.90
N MET A 95 -13.15 -1.75 -14.80
CA MET A 95 -14.02 -2.48 -15.71
C MET A 95 -15.50 -2.17 -15.49
N GLN A 96 -15.93 -1.87 -14.27
CA GLN A 96 -17.35 -1.67 -13.99
C GLN A 96 -17.96 -0.52 -14.82
N PRO A 97 -17.43 0.71 -14.78
CA PRO A 97 -17.97 1.82 -15.59
C PRO A 97 -17.80 1.60 -17.09
N TYR A 98 -16.74 0.89 -17.48
CA TYR A 98 -16.50 0.53 -18.88
C TYR A 98 -17.59 -0.41 -19.41
N ARG A 99 -17.95 -1.45 -18.64
CA ARG A 99 -19.02 -2.38 -18.98
C ARG A 99 -20.39 -1.71 -18.95
N ASP A 100 -20.65 -0.85 -17.96
CA ASP A 100 -21.90 -0.10 -17.84
C ASP A 100 -22.14 0.83 -19.05
N ALA A 101 -21.06 1.27 -19.71
CA ALA A 101 -21.11 2.04 -20.95
C ALA A 101 -21.16 1.18 -22.23
N GLY A 102 -21.40 -0.13 -22.12
CA GLY A 102 -21.44 -1.06 -23.26
C GLY A 102 -20.07 -1.48 -23.78
N GLY A 103 -19.01 -1.32 -23.00
CA GLY A 103 -17.66 -1.75 -23.34
C GLY A 103 -17.56 -3.28 -23.51
N ALA A 104 -16.90 -3.72 -24.59
CA ALA A 104 -16.68 -5.14 -24.86
C ALA A 104 -15.63 -5.74 -23.91
N GLU A 105 -15.82 -6.99 -23.49
CA GLU A 105 -14.84 -7.69 -22.64
C GLU A 105 -13.44 -7.73 -23.30
N PRO A 106 -12.37 -7.32 -22.58
CA PRO A 106 -11.01 -7.44 -23.08
C PRO A 106 -10.65 -8.90 -23.41
N GLY A 107 -9.89 -9.09 -24.48
CA GLY A 107 -9.39 -10.42 -24.83
C GLY A 107 -8.48 -11.03 -23.74
N GLY A 108 -8.44 -12.36 -23.67
CA GLY A 108 -7.69 -13.09 -22.64
C GLY A 108 -6.21 -12.71 -22.54
N PHE A 109 -5.55 -12.38 -23.65
CA PHE A 109 -4.17 -11.90 -23.65
C PHE A 109 -4.01 -10.53 -22.95
N ALA A 110 -4.96 -9.61 -23.12
CA ALA A 110 -4.93 -8.32 -22.44
C ALA A 110 -5.16 -8.47 -20.93
N LEU A 111 -6.06 -9.39 -20.53
CA LEU A 111 -6.26 -9.73 -19.12
C LEU A 111 -5.02 -10.39 -18.52
N TRP A 112 -4.33 -11.26 -19.27
CA TRP A 112 -3.07 -11.85 -18.86
C TRP A 112 -1.96 -10.81 -18.65
N LEU A 113 -1.80 -9.85 -19.59
CA LEU A 113 -0.85 -8.74 -19.45
C LEU A 113 -1.15 -7.87 -18.23
N TYR A 114 -2.43 -7.65 -17.94
CA TYR A 114 -2.85 -6.93 -16.76
C TYR A 114 -2.48 -7.69 -15.47
N ASP A 115 -2.84 -8.97 -15.39
CA ASP A 115 -2.58 -9.79 -14.20
C ASP A 115 -1.09 -9.93 -13.93
N ARG A 116 -0.28 -10.09 -14.98
CA ARG A 116 1.17 -10.29 -14.86
C ARG A 116 1.97 -9.01 -14.68
N PHE A 117 1.59 -7.94 -15.37
CA PHE A 117 2.42 -6.73 -15.48
C PHE A 117 1.71 -5.43 -15.09
N GLY A 118 0.41 -5.47 -14.78
CA GLY A 118 -0.39 -4.28 -14.49
C GLY A 118 -0.65 -3.39 -15.71
N ILE A 119 -0.53 -3.96 -16.91
CA ILE A 119 -0.77 -3.26 -18.17
C ILE A 119 -2.28 -3.22 -18.43
N VAL A 120 -2.88 -2.03 -18.34
CA VAL A 120 -4.32 -1.83 -18.56
C VAL A 120 -4.69 -2.19 -20.01
N PRO A 121 -5.77 -2.97 -20.25
CA PRO A 121 -6.25 -3.26 -21.59
C PRO A 121 -6.51 -1.97 -22.40
N GLY A 122 -6.10 -1.96 -23.67
CA GLY A 122 -6.19 -0.79 -24.55
C GLY A 122 -7.58 -0.12 -24.60
N PRO A 123 -8.68 -0.86 -24.82
CA PRO A 123 -10.03 -0.30 -24.84
C PRO A 123 -10.44 0.35 -23.51
N VAL A 124 -10.09 -0.28 -22.39
CA VAL A 124 -10.35 0.26 -21.04
C VAL A 124 -9.54 1.54 -20.84
N ARG A 125 -8.26 1.54 -21.22
CA ARG A 125 -7.40 2.73 -21.14
C ARG A 125 -7.97 3.88 -21.97
N ALA A 126 -8.42 3.63 -23.19
CA ALA A 126 -9.01 4.64 -24.06
C ALA A 126 -10.32 5.21 -23.48
N PHE A 127 -11.18 4.34 -22.93
CA PHE A 127 -12.43 4.73 -22.28
C PHE A 127 -12.24 5.72 -21.13
N TRP A 128 -11.22 5.50 -20.29
CA TRP A 128 -10.90 6.39 -19.17
C TRP A 128 -10.18 7.66 -19.64
N GLN A 129 -9.31 7.56 -20.64
CA GLN A 129 -8.66 8.73 -21.24
C GLN A 129 -9.68 9.71 -21.84
N ALA A 130 -10.73 9.21 -22.49
CA ALA A 130 -11.81 10.04 -23.02
C ALA A 130 -12.58 10.81 -21.93
N ARG A 131 -12.49 10.38 -20.66
CA ARG A 131 -13.08 11.05 -19.49
C ARG A 131 -12.09 11.93 -18.73
N GLY A 132 -10.88 12.13 -19.28
CA GLY A 132 -9.81 12.90 -18.63
C GLY A 132 -8.97 12.11 -17.63
N GLU A 133 -9.26 10.82 -17.43
CA GLU A 133 -8.48 9.97 -16.52
C GLU A 133 -7.34 9.25 -17.26
N ARG A 134 -6.10 9.61 -16.93
CA ARG A 134 -4.91 8.93 -17.47
C ARG A 134 -4.56 7.73 -16.60
N LEU A 135 -5.01 6.54 -17.02
CA LEU A 135 -4.57 5.29 -16.41
C LEU A 135 -3.10 5.01 -16.75
N GLY A 136 -2.26 5.01 -15.72
CA GLY A 136 -0.87 4.55 -15.77
C GLY A 136 -0.75 3.03 -15.60
N ARG A 137 0.43 2.56 -15.19
CA ARG A 137 0.67 1.17 -14.82
C ARG A 137 0.16 0.92 -13.39
N VAL A 138 -0.54 -0.19 -13.17
CA VAL A 138 -0.98 -0.61 -11.83
C VAL A 138 0.11 -1.48 -11.22
N GLY A 139 0.89 -0.91 -10.31
CA GLY A 139 1.96 -1.58 -9.56
C GLY A 139 1.43 -2.26 -8.32
#